data_AF-A0A962H872-F1
#
_entry.id   AF-A0A962H872-F1
#
_cell.length_a   1.000
_cell.length_b   1.000
_cell.length_c   1.000
_cell.angle_alpha   90.00
_cell.angle_beta   90.00
_cell.angle_gamma   90.00
#
_symmetry.space_group_name_H-M   'P 1'
#
loop_
_entity.id
_entity.type
_entity.pdbx_description
1 polymer ?
#
loop_
_entity_poly.entity_id
_entity_poly.type
_entity_poly.pdbx_seq_one_letter_code
_entity_poly.pdbx_strand_id
1 'polypeptide(L)' 'MACGSGQATADLARRFGRVHATEASAAALAHAPTLEGVSYRCETAEHSHLTDDGVALIVVAQALHWFDL' A
#
# COMPACT_ATOMS: atom_id res chain seq x y z
N MET A 1 -2.10 -3.53 -1.54
CA MET A 1 -1.44 -4.65 -0.82
C MET A 1 -0.07 -4.90 -1.42
N ALA A 2 0.93 -5.23 -0.60
CA ALA A 2 2.35 -5.34 -0.95
C ALA A 2 2.92 -4.05 -1.58
N CYS A 3 2.83 -2.93 -0.85
CA CYS A 3 3.18 -1.62 -1.39
C CYS A 3 4.67 -1.41 -1.69
N GLY A 4 5.57 -2.31 -1.25
CA GLY A 4 7.01 -2.15 -1.44
C GLY A 4 7.51 -0.79 -0.95
N SER A 5 8.35 -0.12 -1.74
CA SER A 5 8.86 1.24 -1.49
C SER A 5 7.81 2.36 -1.63
N GLY A 6 6.56 2.04 -1.98
CA GLY A 6 5.43 2.96 -1.90
C GLY A 6 5.20 3.86 -3.13
N GLN A 7 5.83 3.62 -4.29
CA GLN A 7 5.56 4.43 -5.50
C GLN A 7 4.07 4.43 -5.89
N ALA A 8 3.44 3.25 -5.98
CA ALA A 8 2.02 3.16 -6.28
C ALA A 8 1.16 3.80 -5.16
N THR A 9 1.61 3.70 -3.91
CA THR A 9 0.93 4.30 -2.75
C THR A 9 0.88 5.83 -2.85
N ALA A 10 1.95 6.46 -3.33
CA ALA A 10 1.99 7.91 -3.54
C ALA A 10 0.99 8.39 -4.60
N ASP A 11 0.88 7.67 -5.72
CA ASP A 11 -0.10 7.97 -6.76
C ASP A 11 -1.54 7.77 -6.28
N LEU A 12 -1.78 6.71 -5.52
CA LEU A 12 -3.08 6.46 -4.92
C LEU A 12 -3.43 7.53 -3.89
N ALA A 13 -2.49 7.96 -3.04
CA ALA A 13 -2.73 9.00 -2.03
C ALA A 13 -3.11 10.36 -2.66
N ARG A 14 -2.59 10.67 -3.85
CA ARG A 14 -2.98 11.88 -4.60
C ARG A 14 -4.41 11.82 -5.15
N ARG A 15 -4.92 10.62 -5.43
CA ARG A 15 -6.24 10.41 -6.09
C ARG A 15 -7.33 10.05 -5.10
N PHE A 16 -6.97 9.43 -3.98
CA PHE A 16 -7.86 8.96 -2.94
C PHE A 16 -7.53 9.64 -1.61
N GLY A 17 -8.53 10.20 -0.93
CA GLY A 17 -8.32 10.87 0.35
C GLY A 17 -7.89 9.95 1.50
N ARG A 18 -7.99 8.62 1.33
CA ARG A 18 -7.48 7.61 2.28
C ARG A 18 -6.96 6.40 1.55
N VAL A 19 -5.76 5.94 1.92
CA VAL A 19 -5.13 4.72 1.37
C VAL A 19 -4.68 3.80 2.49
N HIS A 20 -5.09 2.54 2.42
CA HIS A 20 -4.60 1.47 3.28
C HIS A 20 -3.51 0.69 2.55
N ALA A 21 -2.26 0.86 2.99
CA ALA A 21 -1.10 0.21 2.41
C ALA A 21 -0.63 -0.92 3.33
N THR A 22 -0.73 -2.17 2.86
CA THR A 22 -0.23 -3.34 3.58
C THR A 22 1.05 -3.86 2.95
N GLU A 23 1.96 -4.36 3.77
CA GLU A 23 3.21 -5.01 3.36
C GLU A 23 3.57 -6.07 4.42
N ALA A 24 4.08 -7.23 4.02
CA ALA A 24 4.39 -8.31 4.96
C ALA A 24 5.74 -8.07 5.69
N SER A 25 6.63 -7.26 5.10
CA SER A 25 7.93 -6.94 5.66
C SER A 25 7.91 -5.62 6.44
N ALA A 26 8.06 -5.71 7.77
CA ALA A 26 8.25 -4.54 8.62
C ALA A 26 9.48 -3.72 8.22
N ALA A 27 10.55 -4.38 7.75
CA ALA A 27 11.75 -3.70 7.25
C ALA A 27 11.47 -2.89 5.99
N ALA A 28 10.58 -3.36 5.09
CA ALA A 28 10.17 -2.59 3.92
C ALA A 28 9.33 -1.37 4.33
N LEU A 29 8.40 -1.54 5.28
CA LEU A 29 7.61 -0.43 5.82
C LEU A 29 8.46 0.64 6.52
N ALA A 30 9.55 0.25 7.17
CA ALA A 30 10.47 1.20 7.80
C ALA A 30 11.11 2.18 6.79
N HIS A 31 11.18 1.79 5.51
CA HIS A 31 11.67 2.63 4.42
C HIS A 31 10.54 3.28 3.60
N ALA A 32 9.27 3.03 3.96
CA ALA A 32 8.14 3.63 3.26
C ALA A 32 8.07 5.13 3.54
N PRO A 33 7.74 5.96 2.53
CA PRO A 33 7.58 7.39 2.73
C PRO A 33 6.39 7.70 3.65
N THR A 34 6.55 8.71 4.50
CA THR A 34 5.41 9.26 5.25
C THR A 34 4.55 10.08 4.29
N LEU A 35 3.33 9.61 4.02
CA LEU A 35 2.39 10.25 3.10
C LEU A 35 1.10 10.63 3.83
N GLU A 36 0.59 11.82 3.57
CA GLU A 36 -0.69 12.26 4.09
C GLU A 36 -1.83 11.37 3.56
N GLY A 37 -2.79 11.03 4.43
CA GLY A 37 -3.91 10.16 4.08
C GLY A 37 -3.56 8.68 3.91
N VAL A 38 -2.30 8.27 4.18
CA VAL A 38 -1.87 6.88 4.06
C VAL A 38 -1.68 6.23 5.42
N SER A 39 -2.28 5.05 5.60
CA SER A 39 -2.06 4.18 6.75
C SER A 39 -1.30 2.93 6.34
N TYR A 40 -0.07 2.80 6.82
CA TYR A 40 0.76 1.62 6.59
C TYR A 40 0.54 0.55 7.66
N ARG A 41 0.41 -0.71 7.27
CA ARG A 41 0.25 -1.84 8.20
C ARG A 41 1.09 -3.05 7.78
N CYS A 42 1.75 -3.66 8.75
CA CYS A 42 2.52 -4.89 8.53
C CYS A 42 1.58 -6.10 8.52
N GLU A 43 1.07 -6.45 7.35
CA GLU A 43 0.03 -7.46 7.17
C GLU A 43 0.31 -8.26 5.89
N THR A 44 -0.01 -9.55 5.90
CA THR A 44 -0.02 -10.37 4.68
C THR A 44 -1.30 -10.08 3.89
N ALA A 45 -1.27 -10.27 2.57
CA ALA A 45 -2.47 -10.08 1.74
C ALA A 45 -3.61 -11.04 2.14
N GLU A 46 -3.26 -12.21 2.68
CA GLU A 46 -4.18 -13.25 3.13
C GLU A 46 -4.83 -12.93 4.48
N HIS A 47 -4.21 -12.06 5.28
CA HIS A 47 -4.68 -11.66 6.61
C HIS A 47 -4.69 -10.14 6.73
N SER A 48 -5.68 -9.51 6.09
CA SER A 48 -5.88 -8.07 6.20
C SER A 48 -6.94 -7.75 7.27
N HIS A 49 -6.68 -6.70 8.06
CA HIS A 49 -7.63 -6.17 9.04
C HIS A 49 -8.65 -5.19 8.44
N LEU A 50 -8.86 -5.23 7.13
CA LEU A 50 -9.93 -4.47 6.47
C LEU A 50 -11.28 -5.07 6.89
N THR A 51 -12.25 -4.21 7.15
CA THR A 51 -13.63 -4.63 7.38
C THR A 51 -14.29 -5.04 6.06
N ASP A 52 -15.30 -5.91 6.14
CA ASP A 52 -16.18 -6.17 4.99
C ASP A 52 -16.75 -4.86 4.43
N ASP A 53 -16.81 -4.75 3.10
CA ASP A 53 -17.17 -3.53 2.35
C ASP A 53 -16.35 -2.26 2.71
N GLY A 54 -15.20 -2.42 3.37
CA GLY A 54 -14.39 -1.32 3.89
C GLY A 54 -13.51 -0.59 2.86
N VAL A 55 -13.46 -1.08 1.62
CA VAL A 55 -12.62 -0.52 0.56
C VAL A 55 -13.36 -0.43 -0.77
N ALA A 56 -13.24 0.72 -1.44
CA ALA A 56 -13.83 0.93 -2.76
C ALA A 56 -12.95 0.40 -3.91
N LEU A 57 -11.66 0.16 -3.64
CA LEU A 57 -10.69 -0.31 -4.63
C LEU A 57 -9.57 -1.10 -3.94
N ILE A 58 -9.23 -2.26 -4.51
CA ILE A 58 -8.04 -3.02 -4.14
C ILE A 58 -7.02 -2.91 -5.28
N VAL A 59 -5.80 -2.51 -4.94
CA VAL A 59 -4.67 -2.48 -5.88
C VAL A 59 -3.56 -3.40 -5.36
N VAL A 60 -3.10 -4.27 -6.25
CA VAL A 60 -1.90 -5.11 -6.05
C VAL A 60 -0.87 -4.65 -7.07
N ALA A 61 0.10 -3.86 -6.63
CA ALA A 61 1.14 -3.29 -7.49
C ALA A 61 2.50 -3.96 -7.21
N GLN A 62 2.55 -5.29 -7.32
CA GLN A 62 3.82 -6.00 -7.39
C GLN A 62 4.41 -5.86 -8.81
N ALA A 63 5.73 -5.77 -8.90
CA ALA A 63 6.50 -5.62 -10.13
C ALA A 63 6.38 -4.28 -10.90
N LEU A 64 5.98 -3.16 -10.27
CA LEU A 64 6.20 -1.85 -10.91
C LEU A 64 7.71 -1.58 -11.15
N HIS A 65 8.57 -2.11 -10.26
CA HIS A 65 10.02 -2.05 -10.42
C HIS A 65 10.59 -2.94 -11.57
N TRP A 66 9.75 -3.73 -12.24
CA TRP A 66 10.13 -4.50 -13.44
C TRP A 66 9.84 -3.72 -14.73
N PHE A 67 9.13 -2.60 -14.63
CA PHE A 67 8.90 -1.69 -15.75
C PHE A 67 9.88 -0.52 -15.63
N ASP A 68 10.78 -0.42 -16.60
CA ASP A 68 11.53 0.80 -16.88
C ASP A 68 10.52 1.90 -17.27
N LEU A 69 10.41 2.94 -16.43
CA LEU A 69 9.66 4.18 -16.67
C LEU A 69 10.63 5.34 -16.83
#